data_AF-A0A932C6J4-F1
#
_entry.id   AF-A0A932C6J4-F1
#
_cell.length_a   1.000
_cell.length_b   1.000
_cell.length_c   1.000
_cell.angle_alpha   90.00
_cell.angle_beta   90.00
_cell.angle_gamma   90.00
#
_symmetry.space_group_name_H-M   'P 1'
#
loop_
_entity.id
_entity.type
_entity.pdbx_description
1 polymer ?
#
loop_
_entity_poly.entity_id
_entity_poly.type
_entity_poly.pdbx_seq_one_letter_code
_entity_poly.pdbx_strand_id
1 'polypeptide(L)'
;MKPPPTHAHINRLIALTLLLLVFSGSLGLGAVWVRQKISATANRSRVLVARLDEVDRRLDEVSAEVAAAVNPDALLRQNQVMRLALATPREVQVVRIAESPELRLAAKRNREIFSLASDQTADRAPVFRVVTASLR
;
A
#
# COMPACT_ATOMS: atom_id res chain seq x y z
N MET A 1 51.98 -11.18 -43.25
CA MET A 1 51.23 -11.41 -41.99
C MET A 1 50.84 -12.88 -41.95
N LYS A 2 51.29 -13.64 -40.94
CA LYS A 2 51.04 -15.08 -40.84
C LYS A 2 49.55 -15.30 -40.56
N PRO A 3 48.82 -16.10 -41.35
CA PRO A 3 47.40 -16.30 -41.13
C PRO A 3 47.19 -16.87 -39.73
N PRO A 4 46.21 -16.36 -38.97
CA PRO A 4 45.93 -16.87 -37.63
C PRO A 4 45.63 -18.38 -37.71
N PRO A 5 46.19 -19.19 -36.81
CA PRO A 5 45.99 -20.63 -36.84
C PRO A 5 44.50 -20.95 -36.66
N THR A 6 43.96 -21.84 -37.48
CA THR A 6 42.53 -22.24 -37.51
C THR A 6 41.96 -22.59 -36.12
N HIS A 7 42.80 -23.13 -35.23
CA HIS A 7 42.44 -23.43 -33.84
C HIS A 7 42.02 -22.20 -33.02
N ALA A 8 42.52 -21.00 -33.33
CA ALA A 8 42.16 -19.77 -32.64
C ALA A 8 40.70 -19.36 -32.92
N HIS A 9 40.21 -19.58 -34.15
CA HIS A 9 38.82 -19.29 -34.52
C HIS A 9 37.85 -20.27 -33.85
N ILE A 10 38.21 -21.56 -33.82
CA ILE A 10 37.40 -22.60 -33.17
C ILE A 10 37.30 -22.34 -31.65
N ASN A 11 38.43 -22.04 -30.99
CA ASN A 11 38.43 -21.74 -29.56
C ASN A 11 37.60 -20.48 -29.24
N ARG A 12 37.65 -19.47 -30.12
CA ARG A 12 36.85 -18.24 -29.97
C ARG A 12 35.35 -18.51 -30.14
N LEU A 13 34.96 -19.37 -31.08
CA LEU A 13 33.57 -19.81 -31.23
C LEU A 13 33.07 -20.57 -30.00
N ILE A 14 33.87 -21.50 -29.48
CA ILE A 14 33.54 -22.26 -28.26
C ILE A 14 33.41 -21.32 -27.05
N ALA A 15 34.32 -20.36 -26.90
CA ALA A 15 34.26 -19.39 -25.81
C ALA A 15 33.02 -18.49 -25.91
N LEU A 16 32.65 -18.06 -27.12
CA LEU A 16 31.46 -17.24 -27.34
C LEU A 16 30.17 -18.01 -27.05
N THR A 17 30.05 -19.28 -27.45
CA THR A 17 28.85 -20.09 -27.15
C THR A 17 28.71 -20.39 -25.67
N LEU A 18 29.82 -20.68 -24.98
CA LEU A 18 29.84 -20.83 -23.52
C LEU A 18 29.42 -19.55 -22.80
N LEU A 19 29.93 -18.40 -23.22
CA LEU A 19 29.55 -17.10 -22.66
C LEU A 19 28.04 -16.86 -22.82
N LEU A 20 27.50 -17.15 -24.01
CA LEU A 20 26.09 -16.96 -24.32
C LEU A 20 25.19 -17.89 -23.49
N LEU A 21 25.64 -19.12 -23.26
CA LEU A 21 24.94 -20.09 -22.41
C LEU A 21 24.90 -19.64 -20.94
N VAL A 22 26.04 -19.20 -20.39
CA VAL A 22 26.12 -18.68 -19.01
C VAL A 22 25.29 -17.41 -18.86
N PHE A 23 25.32 -16.53 -19.86
CA PHE A 23 24.56 -15.28 -19.84
C PHE A 23 23.05 -15.55 -19.87
N SER A 24 22.60 -16.46 -20.74
CA SER A 24 21.20 -16.90 -20.81
C SER A 24 20.74 -17.55 -19.50
N GLY A 25 21.57 -18.42 -18.91
CA GLY A 25 21.28 -19.04 -17.61
C GLY A 25 21.15 -18.01 -16.48
N SER A 26 22.04 -17.03 -16.45
CA SER A 26 22.05 -15.96 -15.43
C SER A 26 20.82 -15.06 -15.54
N LEU A 27 20.42 -14.72 -16.77
CA LEU A 27 19.20 -13.95 -17.04
C LEU A 27 17.95 -14.69 -16.56
N GLY A 28 17.85 -16.00 -16.83
CA GLY A 28 16.74 -16.83 -16.38
C GLY A 28 16.64 -16.89 -14.85
N LEU A 29 17.77 -17.12 -14.17
CA LEU A 29 17.81 -17.16 -12.71
C LEU A 29 17.46 -15.78 -12.10
N GLY A 30 17.97 -14.70 -12.69
CA GLY A 30 17.67 -13.33 -12.30
C GLY A 30 16.19 -13.00 -12.44
N ALA A 31 15.55 -13.41 -13.54
CA ALA A 31 14.12 -13.18 -13.77
C ALA A 31 13.25 -13.89 -12.72
N VAL A 32 13.57 -15.13 -12.37
CA VAL A 32 12.86 -15.88 -11.32
C VAL A 32 13.07 -15.23 -9.96
N TRP A 33 14.29 -14.82 -9.64
CA TRP A 33 14.59 -14.15 -8.38
C TRP A 33 13.83 -12.83 -8.24
N VAL A 34 13.80 -12.00 -9.28
CA VAL A 34 13.04 -10.74 -9.30
C VAL A 34 11.55 -11.02 -9.12
N ARG A 35 11.00 -12.01 -9.82
CA ARG A 35 9.60 -12.40 -9.66
C ARG A 35 9.28 -12.82 -8.22
N GLN A 36 10.15 -13.63 -7.60
CA GLN A 36 9.98 -14.04 -6.21
C GLN A 36 10.03 -12.85 -5.24
N LYS A 37 10.95 -11.90 -5.48
CA LYS A 37 11.05 -10.67 -4.69
C LYS A 37 9.80 -9.79 -4.84
N ILE A 38 9.27 -9.63 -6.04
CA ILE A 38 8.02 -8.88 -6.28
C ILE A 38 6.88 -9.51 -5.50
N SER A 39 6.70 -10.83 -5.58
CA SER A 39 5.65 -11.54 -4.85
C SER A 39 5.79 -11.37 -3.33
N ALA A 40 7.01 -11.49 -2.80
CA ALA A 40 7.26 -11.34 -1.37
C ALA A 40 6.98 -9.90 -0.89
N THR A 41 7.40 -8.89 -1.65
CA THR A 41 7.16 -7.47 -1.34
C THR A 41 5.68 -7.11 -1.44
N ALA A 42 4.98 -7.60 -2.48
CA ALA A 42 3.54 -7.41 -2.62
C ALA A 42 2.78 -8.02 -1.44
N ASN A 43 3.15 -9.23 -1.01
CA ASN A 43 2.51 -9.86 0.15
C ASN A 43 2.73 -9.06 1.44
N ARG A 44 3.96 -8.59 1.69
CA ARG A 44 4.25 -7.74 2.85
C ARG A 44 3.45 -6.44 2.82
N SER A 45 3.33 -5.83 1.65
CA SER A 45 2.56 -4.59 1.48
C SER A 45 1.08 -4.84 1.78
N ARG A 46 0.49 -5.93 1.27
CA ARG A 46 -0.90 -6.32 1.58
C ARG A 46 -1.13 -6.53 3.07
N VAL A 47 -0.21 -7.21 3.76
CA VAL A 47 -0.31 -7.42 5.21
C VAL A 47 -0.26 -6.10 5.98
N LEU A 48 0.58 -5.15 5.57
CA LEU A 48 0.65 -3.83 6.20
C LEU A 48 -0.61 -3.02 5.97
N VAL A 49 -1.16 -3.04 4.75
CA VAL A 49 -2.44 -2.36 4.43
C VAL A 49 -3.58 -2.93 5.27
N ALA A 50 -3.67 -4.26 5.40
CA ALA A 50 -4.69 -4.88 6.25
C ALA A 50 -4.56 -4.49 7.73
N ARG A 51 -3.33 -4.31 8.23
CA ARG A 51 -3.11 -3.84 9.60
C ARG A 51 -3.50 -2.38 9.79
N LEU A 52 -3.24 -1.53 8.80
CA LEU A 52 -3.67 -0.13 8.83
C LEU A 52 -5.19 -0.03 8.89
N ASP A 53 -5.89 -0.78 8.05
CA ASP A 53 -7.35 -0.79 8.02
C ASP A 53 -7.96 -1.25 9.37
N GLU A 54 -7.37 -2.26 10.01
CA GLU A 54 -7.79 -2.69 11.34
C GLU A 54 -7.54 -1.63 12.42
N VAL A 55 -6.41 -0.91 12.36
CA VAL A 55 -6.10 0.16 13.30
C VAL A 55 -7.04 1.35 13.10
N ASP A 56 -7.31 1.74 11.86
CA ASP A 56 -8.24 2.82 11.52
C ASP A 56 -9.65 2.47 12.01
N ARG A 57 -10.10 1.22 11.85
CA ARG A 57 -11.38 0.75 12.37
C ARG A 57 -11.47 0.85 13.89
N ARG A 58 -10.39 0.48 14.60
CA ARG A 58 -10.32 0.62 16.08
C ARG A 58 -10.30 2.08 16.51
N LEU A 59 -9.63 2.96 15.77
CA LEU A 59 -9.63 4.39 16.04
C LEU A 59 -11.03 5.00 15.85
N ASP A 60 -11.75 4.59 14.79
CA ASP A 60 -13.14 4.99 14.55
C ASP A 60 -14.05 4.54 15.71
N GLU A 61 -13.90 3.30 16.18
CA GLU A 61 -14.67 2.74 17.29
C GLU A 61 -14.41 3.49 18.61
N VAL A 62 -13.15 3.65 18.99
CA VAL A 62 -12.76 4.38 20.20
C VAL A 62 -13.20 5.84 20.11
N SER A 63 -13.06 6.48 18.95
CA SER A 63 -13.50 7.86 18.76
C SER A 63 -15.02 7.99 18.92
N ALA A 64 -15.79 7.02 18.45
CA ALA A 64 -17.24 6.99 18.64
C ALA A 64 -17.62 6.81 20.12
N GLU A 65 -16.92 5.93 20.84
CA GLU A 65 -17.14 5.69 22.27
C GLU A 65 -16.80 6.95 23.10
N VAL A 66 -15.66 7.58 22.82
CA VAL A 66 -15.27 8.85 23.45
C VAL A 66 -16.28 9.95 23.12
N ALA A 67 -16.73 10.07 21.87
CA ALA A 67 -17.73 11.07 21.49
C ALA A 67 -19.07 10.84 22.21
N ALA A 68 -19.47 9.58 22.41
CA ALA A 68 -20.67 9.24 23.17
C ALA A 68 -20.54 9.59 24.67
N ALA A 69 -19.38 9.31 25.26
CA ALA A 69 -19.10 9.57 26.68
C ALA A 69 -18.92 11.07 26.99
N VAL A 70 -18.28 11.83 26.10
CA VAL A 70 -17.97 13.25 26.28
C VAL A 70 -19.16 14.15 25.87
N ASN A 71 -20.24 13.57 25.34
CA ASN A 71 -21.44 14.33 25.02
C ASN A 71 -21.99 15.02 26.29
N PRO A 72 -22.20 16.36 26.29
CA PRO A 72 -22.71 17.08 27.46
C PRO A 72 -24.01 16.49 28.03
N ASP A 73 -24.90 15.97 27.19
CA ASP A 73 -26.14 15.34 27.66
C ASP A 73 -25.88 14.03 28.41
N ALA A 74 -24.90 13.24 27.96
CA ALA A 74 -24.50 12.00 28.62
C ALA A 74 -23.86 12.30 29.97
N LEU A 75 -22.97 13.31 30.02
CA LEU A 75 -22.31 13.75 31.25
C LEU A 75 -23.30 14.32 32.27
N LEU A 76 -24.30 15.09 31.84
CA LEU A 76 -25.34 15.62 32.72
C LEU A 76 -26.22 14.51 33.31
N ARG A 77 -26.62 13.52 32.50
CA ARG A 77 -27.34 12.33 33.00
C ARG A 77 -26.50 11.56 34.02
N GLN A 78 -25.22 11.34 33.73
CA GLN A 78 -24.32 10.63 34.63
C GLN A 78 -24.12 11.40 35.95
N ASN A 79 -24.06 12.73 35.89
CA ASN A 79 -24.03 13.59 37.07
C ASN A 79 -25.23 13.38 38.00
N GLN A 80 -26.43 13.31 37.41
CA GLN A 80 -27.68 13.10 38.14
C GLN A 80 -27.73 11.70 38.77
N VAL A 81 -27.37 10.66 38.01
CA VAL A 81 -27.34 9.27 38.50
C VAL A 81 -26.35 9.12 39.65
N MET A 82 -25.17 9.70 39.53
CA MET A 82 -24.10 9.59 40.54
C MET A 82 -24.22 10.63 41.67
N ARG A 83 -25.22 11.53 41.63
CA ARG A 83 -25.45 12.61 42.61
C ARG A 83 -24.20 13.45 42.89
N LEU A 84 -23.43 13.72 41.85
CA LEU A 84 -22.13 14.41 41.98
C LEU A 84 -22.26 15.92 42.21
N ALA A 85 -23.47 16.47 42.09
CA ALA A 85 -23.78 17.89 42.28
C ALA A 85 -22.82 18.84 41.50
N LEU A 86 -22.33 18.40 40.34
CA LEU A 86 -21.45 19.25 39.53
C LEU A 86 -22.28 20.29 38.79
N ALA A 87 -21.72 21.48 38.64
CA ALA A 87 -22.37 22.56 37.90
C ALA A 87 -22.51 22.21 36.41
N THR A 88 -23.60 22.66 35.79
CA THR A 88 -23.82 22.54 34.35
C THR A 88 -22.65 23.19 33.59
N PRO A 89 -22.10 22.54 32.54
CA PRO A 89 -21.00 23.09 31.77
C PRO A 89 -21.40 24.42 31.12
N ARG A 90 -20.53 25.42 31.19
CA ARG A 90 -20.74 26.73 30.55
C ARG A 90 -20.45 26.62 29.05
N GLU A 91 -21.13 27.39 28.19
CA GLU A 91 -20.93 27.31 26.73
C GLU A 91 -19.47 27.52 26.30
N VAL A 92 -18.71 28.36 27.01
CA VAL A 92 -17.28 28.61 26.77
C VAL A 92 -16.42 27.34 26.98
N GLN A 93 -16.90 26.40 27.79
CA GLN A 93 -16.22 25.12 28.08
C GLN A 93 -16.66 24.01 27.11
N VAL A 94 -17.72 24.23 26.32
CA VAL A 94 -18.23 23.27 25.34
C VAL A 94 -17.57 23.57 23.99
N VAL A 95 -16.50 22.83 23.68
CA VAL A 95 -15.87 22.89 22.36
C VAL A 95 -16.69 22.06 21.39
N ARG A 96 -17.40 22.72 20.47
CA ARG A 96 -18.06 22.06 19.34
C ARG A 96 -17.03 21.87 18.24
N ILE A 97 -16.82 20.62 17.83
CA ILE A 97 -15.96 20.31 16.70
C ILE A 97 -16.58 20.92 15.44
N ALA A 98 -15.87 21.86 14.81
CA ALA A 98 -16.36 22.62 13.65
C ALA A 98 -16.45 21.77 12.37
N GLU A 99 -15.81 20.61 12.36
CA GLU A 99 -15.86 19.70 11.22
C GLU A 99 -17.24 19.05 11.12
N SER A 100 -17.93 19.28 10.00
CA SER A 100 -19.27 18.72 9.84
C SER A 100 -19.18 17.20 9.74
N PRO A 101 -20.03 16.44 10.47
CA PRO A 101 -20.05 14.99 10.38
C PRO A 101 -20.38 14.51 8.96
N GLU A 102 -21.10 15.32 8.17
CA GLU A 102 -21.36 15.08 6.76
C GLU A 102 -20.12 15.14 5.90
N LEU A 103 -19.24 16.14 6.11
CA LEU A 103 -17.95 16.23 5.41
C LEU A 103 -17.06 15.04 5.75
N ARG A 104 -17.06 14.62 7.02
CA ARG A 104 -16.29 13.46 7.47
C ARG A 104 -16.81 12.16 6.84
N LEU A 105 -18.13 12.00 6.73
CA LEU A 105 -18.76 10.87 6.04
C LEU A 105 -18.51 10.91 4.52
N ALA A 106 -18.59 12.08 3.90
CA ALA A 106 -18.29 12.27 2.49
C ALA A 106 -16.82 11.96 2.19
N ALA A 107 -15.89 12.36 3.06
CA ALA A 107 -14.47 12.04 2.94
C ALA A 107 -14.20 10.52 3.11
N LYS A 108 -14.94 9.85 4.00
CA LYS A 108 -14.88 8.38 4.14
C LYS A 108 -15.38 7.69 2.87
N ARG A 109 -16.57 8.08 2.39
CA ARG A 109 -17.16 7.55 1.16
C ARG A 109 -16.29 7.78 -0.07
N ASN A 110 -15.71 8.97 -0.22
CA ASN A 110 -14.82 9.27 -1.33
C ASN A 110 -13.56 8.39 -1.29
N ARG A 111 -12.96 8.17 -0.10
CA ARG A 111 -11.83 7.25 0.04
C ARG A 111 -12.18 5.83 -0.42
N GLU A 112 -13.35 5.32 -0.06
CA GLU A 112 -13.83 3.99 -0.50
C GLU A 112 -14.05 3.92 -2.02
N ILE A 113 -14.58 4.98 -2.63
CA ILE A 113 -14.76 5.02 -4.10
C ILE A 113 -13.41 5.04 -4.81
N PHE A 114 -12.46 5.84 -4.34
CA PHE A 114 -11.13 5.92 -4.95
C PHE A 114 -10.31 4.65 -4.73
N SER A 115 -10.46 3.95 -3.61
CA SER A 115 -9.81 2.65 -3.41
C SER A 115 -10.34 1.60 -4.38
N LEU A 116 -11.67 1.49 -4.54
CA LEU A 116 -12.31 0.58 -5.50
C LEU A 116 -11.92 0.87 -6.95
N ALA A 117 -11.78 2.15 -7.32
CA ALA A 117 -11.33 2.56 -8.65
C ALA A 117 -9.86 2.20 -8.90
N SER A 118 -9.00 2.34 -7.87
CA SER A 118 -7.59 1.99 -7.97
C SER A 118 -7.35 0.48 -8.12
N ASP A 119 -8.11 -0.35 -7.42
CA ASP A 119 -8.05 -1.82 -7.55
C ASP A 119 -8.47 -2.30 -8.94
N GLN A 120 -9.52 -1.69 -9.52
CA GLN A 120 -9.95 -1.99 -10.90
C GLN A 120 -8.93 -1.57 -11.95
N THR A 121 -8.16 -0.51 -11.69
CA THR A 121 -7.12 -0.03 -12.62
C THR A 121 -5.86 -0.88 -12.54
N ALA A 122 -5.53 -1.42 -11.35
CA ALA A 122 -4.43 -2.36 -11.16
C ALA A 122 -4.66 -3.69 -11.88
N ASP A 123 -5.90 -4.18 -11.92
CA ASP A 123 -6.28 -5.41 -12.65
C ASP A 123 -6.30 -5.21 -14.18
N ARG A 124 -6.53 -3.97 -14.64
CA ARG A 124 -6.55 -3.58 -16.07
C ARG A 124 -5.26 -2.92 -16.57
N ALA A 125 -4.20 -2.83 -15.77
CA ALA A 125 -2.98 -2.15 -16.19
C ALA A 125 -2.45 -2.81 -17.49
N PRO A 126 -2.43 -2.10 -18.64
CA PRO A 126 -1.88 -2.66 -19.86
C PRO A 126 -0.40 -2.93 -19.61
N VAL A 127 0.01 -4.16 -19.84
CA VAL A 127 1.42 -4.57 -19.81
C VAL A 127 2.11 -3.83 -20.95
N PHE A 128 2.62 -2.63 -20.66
CA PHE A 128 3.51 -1.92 -21.58
C PHE A 128 4.84 -2.68 -21.62
N ARG A 129 4.86 -3.70 -22.48
CA ARG A 129 6.08 -4.41 -22.86
C ARG A 129 6.85 -3.45 -23.74
N VAL A 130 7.77 -2.71 -23.15
CA VAL A 130 8.75 -1.91 -23.91
C VAL A 130 9.61 -2.90 -24.69
N VAL A 131 9.22 -3.17 -25.93
CA VAL A 131 10.05 -3.89 -26.89
C VAL A 131 11.12 -2.91 -27.30
N THR A 132 12.26 -2.95 -26.61
CA THR A 132 13.48 -2.32 -27.10
C THR A 132 13.89 -3.05 -28.37
N ALA A 133 13.43 -2.55 -29.52
CA ALA A 133 13.98 -2.91 -30.81
C ALA A 133 15.42 -2.38 -30.86
N SER A 134 16.39 -3.23 -30.56
CA SER A 134 17.78 -2.95 -30.87
C SER A 134 17.94 -3.01 -32.38
N LEU A 135 17.89 -1.85 -33.04
CA LEU A 135 18.37 -1.67 -34.40
C LEU A 135 19.90 -1.68 -34.36
N ARG A 136 20.52 -2.73 -34.88
CA ARG A 136 21.79 -2.62 -35.59
C ARG A 136 22.00 -3.78 -36.54
#